data_AF-A0A5A9GNS9-F1
#
_entry.id   AF-A0A5A9GNS9-F1
#
_cell.length_a   1.000
_cell.length_b   1.000
_cell.length_c   1.000
_cell.angle_alpha   90.00
_cell.angle_beta   90.00
_cell.angle_gamma   90.00
#
_symmetry.space_group_name_H-M   'P 1'
#
loop_
_entity.id
_entity.type
_entity.pdbx_description
1 polymer ?
#
loop_
_entity_poly.entity_id
_entity_poly.type
_entity_poly.pdbx_seq_one_letter_code
_entity_poly.pdbx_strand_id
1 'polypeptide(L)'
;MKMSEIGKAPDYRFTLANERTFLAWIRTSLGFLAGGVALDQGLVNIGTTTIRENLALVLYLCSLALAVYGYWRWQGNEKAMRLNSDLQYTPAQRIVSFTMGVIICIVIWNMSNV
;
A
#
# COMPACT_ATOMS: atom_id res chain seq x y z
N MET A 1 -4.32 18.13 -14.80
CA MET A 1 -5.75 18.02 -15.18
C MET A 1 -6.58 18.49 -13.99
N LYS A 2 -7.32 19.59 -14.14
CA LYS A 2 -8.18 20.16 -13.09
C LYS A 2 -9.40 19.25 -12.90
N MET A 3 -9.47 18.60 -11.74
CA MET A 3 -10.58 17.72 -11.33
C MET A 3 -11.84 18.49 -10.89
N SER A 4 -11.86 19.82 -11.03
CA SER A 4 -12.95 20.69 -10.56
C SER A 4 -14.16 20.77 -11.50
N GLU A 5 -14.13 20.14 -12.69
CA GLU A 5 -15.16 20.32 -13.73
C GLU A 5 -15.90 19.03 -14.15
N ILE A 6 -15.91 17.98 -13.33
CA ILE A 6 -16.63 16.73 -13.68
C ILE A 6 -17.65 16.39 -12.59
N GLY A 7 -18.93 16.71 -12.84
CA GLY A 7 -20.09 16.22 -12.08
C GLY A 7 -20.59 17.10 -10.92
N LYS A 8 -21.70 16.67 -10.30
CA LYS A 8 -22.24 17.27 -9.06
C LYS A 8 -21.23 17.03 -7.93
N ALA A 9 -20.97 18.03 -7.09
CA ALA A 9 -20.06 17.89 -5.95
C ALA A 9 -20.48 16.66 -5.12
N PRO A 10 -19.62 15.63 -4.98
CA PRO A 10 -19.96 14.47 -4.17
C PRO A 10 -20.16 14.90 -2.72
N ASP A 11 -21.17 14.34 -2.07
CA ASP A 11 -21.51 14.67 -0.69
C ASP A 11 -20.28 14.43 0.21
N TYR A 12 -19.89 15.49 0.93
CA TYR A 12 -18.68 15.58 1.74
C TYR A 12 -18.55 14.42 2.74
N ARG A 13 -19.67 13.86 3.20
CA ARG A 13 -19.67 12.71 4.12
C ARG A 13 -19.04 11.45 3.54
N PHE A 14 -19.24 11.18 2.25
CA PHE A 14 -18.65 10.02 1.58
C PHE A 14 -17.15 10.22 1.28
N THR A 15 -16.76 11.44 0.92
CA THR A 15 -15.34 11.83 0.80
C THR A 15 -14.60 11.64 2.13
N LEU A 16 -15.16 12.13 3.24
CA LEU A 16 -14.57 11.99 4.59
C LEU A 16 -14.46 10.52 5.03
N ALA A 17 -15.40 9.66 4.64
CA ALA A 17 -15.33 8.23 4.91
C ALA A 17 -14.19 7.54 4.12
N ASN A 18 -14.01 7.93 2.86
CA ASN A 18 -12.92 7.43 2.01
C ASN A 18 -11.55 7.87 2.54
N GLU A 19 -11.42 9.14 2.92
CA GLU A 19 -10.20 9.69 3.54
C GLU A 19 -9.82 8.94 4.82
N ARG A 20 -10.77 8.63 5.71
CA ARG A 20 -10.48 7.85 6.93
C ARG A 20 -9.91 6.47 6.62
N THR A 21 -10.45 5.81 5.60
CA THR A 21 -9.95 4.50 5.16
C THR A 21 -8.56 4.65 4.56
N PHE A 22 -8.32 5.67 3.74
CA PHE A 22 -7.00 6.00 3.20
C PHE A 22 -5.97 6.26 4.30
N LEU A 23 -6.30 7.08 5.30
CA LEU A 23 -5.43 7.36 6.44
C LEU A 23 -5.15 6.11 7.27
N ALA A 24 -6.11 5.17 7.37
CA ALA A 24 -5.88 3.88 8.00
C ALA A 24 -4.86 3.02 7.23
N TRP A 25 -4.91 3.01 5.89
CA TRP A 25 -3.92 2.34 5.04
C TRP A 25 -2.53 2.98 5.14
N ILE A 26 -2.46 4.32 5.22
CA ILE A 26 -1.18 5.01 5.46
C ILE A 26 -0.62 4.61 6.83
N ARG A 27 -1.45 4.59 7.87
CA ARG A 27 -1.02 4.20 9.21
C ARG A 27 -0.39 2.80 9.23
N THR A 28 -1.01 1.83 8.58
CA THR A 28 -0.46 0.47 8.51
C THR A 28 0.84 0.44 7.69
N SER A 29 0.91 1.17 6.57
CA SER A 29 2.14 1.29 5.78
C SER A 29 3.31 1.86 6.59
N LEU A 30 3.07 2.88 7.40
CA LEU A 30 4.08 3.48 8.27
C LEU A 30 4.52 2.53 9.39
N GLY A 31 3.61 1.71 9.91
CA GLY A 31 3.94 0.65 10.87
C GLY A 31 4.91 -0.38 10.28
N PHE A 32 4.67 -0.81 9.04
CA PHE A 32 5.59 -1.71 8.34
C PHE A 32 6.94 -1.05 8.03
N LEU A 33 6.93 0.24 7.65
CA LEU A 33 8.16 1.02 7.41
C LEU A 33 9.00 1.08 8.69
N ALA A 34 8.38 1.47 9.80
CA ALA A 34 9.02 1.56 11.10
C ALA A 34 9.56 0.19 11.56
N GLY A 35 8.82 -0.89 11.30
CA GLY A 35 9.28 -2.26 11.54
C GLY A 35 10.54 -2.60 10.73
N GLY A 36 10.58 -2.26 9.44
CA GLY A 36 11.76 -2.48 8.60
C GLY A 36 12.98 -1.72 9.10
N VAL A 37 12.79 -0.46 9.49
CA VAL A 37 13.85 0.39 10.07
C VAL A 37 14.33 -0.18 11.42
N ALA A 38 13.41 -0.61 12.28
CA ALA A 38 13.74 -1.20 13.57
C ALA A 38 14.51 -2.52 13.42
N LEU A 39 14.19 -3.34 12.41
CA LEU A 39 14.96 -4.55 12.12
C LEU A 39 16.37 -4.24 11.61
N ASP A 40 16.50 -3.25 10.71
CA ASP A 40 17.79 -2.87 10.15
C ASP A 40 18.74 -2.27 11.21
N GLN A 41 18.21 -1.41 12.09
CA GLN A 41 18.99 -0.80 13.17
C GLN A 41 19.15 -1.69 14.40
N GLY A 42 18.15 -2.52 14.74
CA GLY A 42 18.10 -3.29 15.98
C GLY A 42 18.85 -4.62 15.93
N LEU A 43 18.93 -5.28 14.76
CA LEU A 43 19.56 -6.59 14.61
C LEU A 43 21.02 -6.49 14.12
N VAL A 44 21.72 -5.39 14.41
CA VAL A 44 23.14 -5.18 14.04
C VAL A 44 24.07 -6.29 14.55
N ASN A 45 23.70 -7.00 15.62
CA ASN A 45 24.57 -7.99 16.29
C ASN A 45 24.05 -9.45 16.30
N ILE A 46 22.92 -9.77 15.65
CA ILE A 46 22.31 -11.12 15.72
C ILE A 46 21.82 -11.59 14.36
N GLY A 47 22.63 -12.42 13.66
CA GLY A 47 22.24 -13.18 12.46
C GLY A 47 23.15 -12.99 11.25
N THR A 48 23.01 -13.86 10.24
CA THR A 48 23.64 -13.72 8.92
C THR A 48 23.12 -12.46 8.22
N THR A 49 24.03 -11.56 7.83
CA THR A 49 23.75 -10.25 7.21
C THR A 49 22.67 -10.32 6.13
N THR A 50 22.73 -11.36 5.31
CA THR A 50 21.83 -11.58 4.16
C THR A 50 20.36 -11.78 4.56
N ILE A 51 20.07 -12.48 5.67
CA ILE A 51 18.69 -12.70 6.11
C ILE A 51 18.07 -11.40 6.61
N ARG A 52 18.86 -10.56 7.30
CA ARG A 52 18.40 -9.28 7.85
C ARG A 52 18.09 -8.29 6.73
N GLU A 53 18.99 -8.14 5.76
CA GLU A 53 18.81 -7.27 4.59
C GLU A 53 17.56 -7.65 3.81
N ASN A 54 17.38 -8.96 3.56
CA ASN A 54 16.19 -9.46 2.87
C ASN A 54 14.90 -9.18 3.65
N LEU A 55 14.90 -9.39 4.97
CA LEU A 55 13.72 -9.15 5.80
C LEU A 55 13.37 -7.65 5.87
N ALA A 56 14.36 -6.78 6.02
CA ALA A 56 14.16 -5.33 5.99
C ALA A 56 13.60 -4.88 4.64
N LEU A 57 14.16 -5.39 3.54
CA LEU A 57 13.72 -5.09 2.18
C LEU A 57 12.26 -5.52 1.94
N VAL A 58 11.85 -6.68 2.46
CA VAL A 58 10.45 -7.12 2.40
C VAL A 58 9.52 -6.17 3.14
N LEU A 59 9.88 -5.74 4.35
CA LEU A 59 9.07 -4.81 5.12
C LEU A 59 8.94 -3.45 4.42
N TYR A 60 10.01 -2.97 3.80
CA TYR A 60 10.00 -1.74 3.01
C TYR A 60 9.12 -1.86 1.76
N LEU A 61 9.25 -2.95 0.98
CA LEU A 61 8.42 -3.19 -0.19
C LEU A 61 6.93 -3.34 0.19
N CYS A 62 6.65 -4.04 1.29
CA CYS A 62 5.30 -4.18 1.81
C CYS A 62 4.71 -2.82 2.20
N SER A 63 5.47 -2.00 2.94
CA SER A 63 5.07 -0.63 3.28
C SER A 63 4.71 0.20 2.04
N LEU A 64 5.61 0.21 1.05
CA LEU A 64 5.41 0.97 -0.19
C LEU A 64 4.17 0.46 -0.95
N ALA A 65 3.98 -0.85 -1.04
CA ALA A 65 2.81 -1.45 -1.67
C ALA A 65 1.50 -1.05 -0.97
N LEU A 66 1.45 -1.05 0.37
CA LEU A 66 0.27 -0.61 1.13
C LEU A 66 -0.04 0.87 0.89
N ALA A 67 0.99 1.74 0.86
CA ALA A 67 0.83 3.17 0.64
C ALA A 67 0.27 3.47 -0.77
N VAL A 68 0.85 2.85 -1.81
CA VAL A 68 0.40 2.99 -3.20
C VAL A 68 -1.03 2.46 -3.37
N TYR A 69 -1.35 1.33 -2.74
CA TYR A 69 -2.69 0.75 -2.78
C TYR A 69 -3.75 1.68 -2.16
N GLY A 70 -3.45 2.26 -0.99
CA GLY A 70 -4.33 3.24 -0.35
C GLY A 70 -4.66 4.40 -1.30
N TYR A 71 -3.64 4.91 -2.00
CA TYR A 71 -3.78 6.02 -2.95
C TYR A 71 -4.62 5.64 -4.18
N TRP A 72 -4.38 4.48 -4.79
CA TRP A 72 -5.15 4.01 -5.95
C TRP A 72 -6.63 3.79 -5.61
N ARG A 73 -6.91 3.20 -4.43
CA ARG A 73 -8.28 3.02 -3.95
C ARG A 73 -8.99 4.36 -3.74
N TRP A 74 -8.29 5.34 -3.18
CA TRP A 74 -8.84 6.67 -2.96
C TRP A 74 -9.23 7.35 -4.27
N GLN A 75 -8.33 7.34 -5.27
CA GLN A 75 -8.57 7.89 -6.62
C GLN A 75 -9.76 7.21 -7.33
N GLY A 76 -9.86 5.88 -7.28
CA GLY A 76 -10.94 5.13 -7.90
C GLY A 76 -12.31 5.45 -7.30
N ASN A 77 -12.39 5.53 -5.97
CA ASN A 77 -13.61 5.90 -5.26
C ASN A 77 -14.02 7.35 -5.55
N GLU A 78 -13.08 8.30 -5.58
CA GLU A 78 -13.39 9.69 -5.90
C GLU A 78 -13.94 9.84 -7.32
N LYS A 79 -13.38 9.10 -8.28
CA LYS A 79 -13.85 9.08 -9.68
C LYS A 79 -15.27 8.49 -9.81
N ALA A 80 -15.57 7.41 -9.09
CA ALA A 80 -16.91 6.79 -9.10
C ALA A 80 -17.96 7.70 -8.42
N MET A 81 -17.61 8.36 -7.32
CA MET A 81 -18.47 9.31 -6.62
C MET A 81 -18.84 10.52 -7.48
N ARG A 82 -17.91 11.02 -8.32
CA ARG A 82 -18.17 12.13 -9.26
C ARG A 82 -19.13 11.74 -10.40
N LEU A 83 -19.16 10.48 -10.82
CA LEU A 83 -19.99 10.01 -11.94
C LEU A 83 -21.40 9.54 -11.55
N ASN A 84 -21.79 9.54 -10.26
CA ASN A 84 -23.03 8.90 -9.77
C ASN A 84 -23.23 7.45 -10.28
N SER A 85 -22.13 6.80 -10.66
CA SER A 85 -22.12 5.41 -11.10
C SER A 85 -22.07 4.49 -9.89
N ASP A 86 -22.74 3.34 -10.00
CA ASP A 86 -22.70 2.30 -8.98
C ASP A 86 -21.25 2.03 -8.54
N LEU A 87 -21.01 1.95 -7.23
CA LEU A 87 -19.69 1.80 -6.65
C LEU A 87 -19.00 0.59 -7.27
N GLN A 88 -18.15 0.82 -8.27
CA GLN A 88 -17.45 -0.26 -8.95
C GLN A 88 -16.64 -0.99 -7.89
N TYR A 89 -17.03 -2.24 -7.65
CA TYR A 89 -16.33 -3.20 -6.81
C TYR A 89 -14.91 -3.30 -7.35
N THR A 90 -14.03 -2.45 -6.83
CA THR A 90 -12.67 -2.35 -7.33
C THR A 90 -12.05 -3.71 -7.04
N PRO A 91 -11.30 -4.34 -7.96
CA PRO A 91 -10.59 -5.59 -7.71
C PRO A 91 -9.39 -5.36 -6.78
N ALA A 92 -9.64 -4.67 -5.67
CA ALA A 92 -8.72 -4.31 -4.60
C ALA A 92 -8.01 -5.54 -4.05
N GLN A 93 -8.74 -6.66 -3.95
CA GLN A 93 -8.18 -7.94 -3.52
C GLN A 93 -7.18 -8.50 -4.53
N ARG A 94 -7.41 -8.33 -5.85
CA ARG A 94 -6.47 -8.82 -6.88
C ARG A 94 -5.16 -8.05 -6.87
N ILE A 95 -5.21 -6.73 -6.67
CA ILE A 95 -4.01 -5.90 -6.65
C ILE A 95 -3.16 -6.21 -5.43
N VAL A 96 -3.75 -6.33 -4.24
CA VAL A 96 -3.02 -6.72 -3.01
C VAL A 96 -2.41 -8.11 -3.15
N SER A 97 -3.15 -9.08 -3.71
CA SER A 97 -2.61 -10.41 -4.00
C SER A 97 -1.45 -10.35 -5.00
N PHE A 98 -1.52 -9.47 -6.01
CA PHE A 98 -0.46 -9.33 -7.00
C PHE A 98 0.79 -8.69 -6.41
N THR A 99 0.68 -7.59 -5.66
CA THR A 99 1.84 -6.99 -4.98
C THR A 99 2.47 -7.95 -3.98
N MET A 100 1.65 -8.68 -3.20
CA MET A 100 2.17 -9.72 -2.31
C MET A 100 2.90 -10.83 -3.08
N GLY A 101 2.35 -11.27 -4.21
CA GLY A 101 3.00 -12.25 -5.10
C GLY A 101 4.34 -11.77 -5.64
N VAL A 102 4.42 -10.52 -6.09
CA VAL A 102 5.68 -9.92 -6.57
C VAL A 102 6.73 -9.84 -5.46
N ILE A 103 6.34 -9.45 -4.25
CA ILE A 103 7.25 -9.41 -3.10
C ILE A 103 7.80 -10.82 -2.81
N ILE A 104 6.94 -11.84 -2.77
CA ILE A 104 7.35 -13.23 -2.56
C ILE A 104 8.31 -13.70 -3.66
N CYS A 105 8.03 -13.40 -4.93
CA CYS A 105 8.92 -13.74 -6.04
C CYS A 105 10.30 -13.08 -5.91
N ILE A 106 10.36 -11.80 -5.52
CA ILE A 106 11.62 -11.08 -5.31
C ILE A 106 12.44 -11.70 -4.16
N VAL A 107 11.77 -12.15 -3.10
CA VAL A 107 12.42 -12.84 -1.97
C VAL A 107 12.98 -14.18 -2.39
N ILE A 108 12.19 -15.00 -3.08
CA ILE A 108 12.61 -16.33 -3.56
C ILE A 108 13.80 -16.17 -4.51
N TRP A 109 13.75 -15.20 -5.42
CA TRP A 109 14.87 -14.89 -6.31
C TRP A 109 16.12 -14.56 -5.50
N ASN A 110 16.04 -13.63 -4.54
CA ASN A 110 17.21 -13.23 -3.73
C ASN A 110 17.77 -14.40 -2.92
N MET A 111 16.92 -15.24 -2.35
CA MET A 111 17.35 -16.40 -1.56
C MET A 111 18.01 -17.50 -2.42
N SER A 112 17.64 -17.61 -3.69
CA SER A 112 18.27 -18.55 -4.65
C SER A 112 19.61 -18.05 -5.20
N ASN A 113 19.94 -16.77 -5.00
CA ASN A 113 21.14 -16.12 -5.55
C ASN A 113 22.25 -15.93 -4.50
N VAL A 114 22.06 -16.52 -3.31
CA VAL A 114 22.95 -16.51 -2.14
C VAL A 114 23.41 -17.95 -1.89
#